data_AF-A0A8J3MY54-F1
#
_entry.id   AF-A0A8J3MY54-F1
#
_cell.length_a   1.000
_cell.length_b   1.000
_cell.length_c   1.000
_cell.angle_alpha   90.00
_cell.angle_beta   90.00
_cell.angle_gamma   90.00
#
_symmetry.space_group_name_H-M   'P 1'
#
loop_
_entity.id
_entity.type
_entity.pdbx_description
1 polymer ?
#
loop_
_entity_poly.entity_id
_entity_poly.type
_entity_poly.pdbx_seq_one_letter_code
_entity_poly.pdbx_strand_id
1 'polypeptide(L)' 'MGLTPRQFYRVHRFNEVLRLLESDSLVHWADIALTCGYYDQAHLIHDFQAFVGLAPGEYLSQRSIYSHHIPFSD' A
#
# COMPACT_ATOMS: atom_id res chain seq x y z
N MET A 1 -20.16 14.61 -11.40
CA MET A 1 -20.22 13.27 -10.77
C MET A 1 -18.90 13.03 -10.07
N GLY A 2 -18.92 12.94 -8.74
CA GLY A 2 -17.71 12.80 -7.91
C GLY A 2 -17.74 11.51 -7.10
N LEU A 3 -16.69 11.28 -6.32
CA LEU A 3 -16.64 10.16 -5.38
C LEU A 3 -17.70 10.34 -4.30
N THR A 4 -18.38 9.26 -3.93
CA THR A 4 -19.15 9.23 -2.68
C THR A 4 -18.20 9.41 -1.47
N PRO A 5 -18.69 9.89 -0.32
CA PRO A 5 -17.87 10.02 0.88
C PRO A 5 -17.13 8.73 1.26
N ARG A 6 -17.79 7.57 1.07
CA ARG A 6 -17.19 6.25 1.31
C ARG A 6 -16.05 5.94 0.35
N GLN A 7 -16.20 6.24 -0.93
CA GLN A 7 -15.14 6.03 -1.92
C GLN A 7 -13.96 6.97 -1.66
N PHE A 8 -14.23 8.23 -1.34
CA PHE A 8 -13.20 9.19 -0.96
C PHE A 8 -12.39 8.71 0.25
N TYR A 9 -13.07 8.23 1.30
CA TYR A 9 -12.40 7.69 2.48
C TYR A 9 -11.56 6.44 2.20
N ARG A 10 -12.01 5.57 1.29
CA ARG A 10 -11.20 4.42 0.85
C ARG A 10 -9.92 4.88 0.14
N VAL A 11 -10.02 5.81 -0.81
CA VAL A 11 -8.86 6.37 -1.51
C VAL A 11 -7.90 7.06 -0.54
N HIS A 12 -8.42 7.85 0.41
CA HIS A 12 -7.61 8.52 1.41
C HIS A 12 -6.79 7.54 2.25
N ARG A 13 -7.42 6.51 2.82
CA ARG A 13 -6.71 5.49 3.62
C ARG A 13 -5.71 4.70 2.78
N PHE A 14 -6.05 4.39 1.54
CA PHE A 14 -5.15 3.69 0.63
C PHE A 14 -3.89 4.52 0.32
N ASN A 15 -4.01 5.83 0.10
CA ASN A 15 -2.86 6.72 -0.08
C ASN A 15 -1.96 6.75 1.17
N GLU A 16 -2.56 6.73 2.36
CA GLU A 16 -1.81 6.64 3.62
C GLU A 16 -1.03 5.33 3.75
N VAL A 17 -1.58 4.20 3.27
CA VAL A 17 -0.84 2.93 3.19
C VAL A 17 0.40 3.12 2.31
N LEU A 18 0.25 3.67 1.10
CA LEU A 18 1.38 3.87 0.19
C LEU A 18 2.48 4.74 0.79
N ARG A 19 2.09 5.82 1.49
CA ARG A 19 3.02 6.72 2.20
C ARG A 19 3.81 6.00 3.29
N LEU A 20 3.18 5.11 4.05
CA LEU A 20 3.89 4.32 5.07
C LEU A 20 4.85 3.30 4.44
N LEU A 21 4.49 2.76 3.27
CA LEU A 21 5.32 1.85 2.50
C LEU A 21 6.54 2.53 1.83
N GLU A 22 6.60 3.86 1.76
CA GLU A 22 7.79 4.58 1.27
C GLU A 22 8.94 4.59 2.29
N SER A 23 8.68 4.24 3.55
CA SER A 23 9.74 4.12 4.55
C SER A 23 10.58 2.86 4.35
N ASP A 24 11.91 2.96 4.48
CA ASP A 24 12.85 1.82 4.43
C ASP A 24 12.82 0.95 5.71
N SER A 25 11.69 0.95 6.41
CA SER A 25 11.52 0.21 7.66
C SER A 25 10.85 -1.15 7.45
N LEU A 26 11.04 -2.06 8.41
CA LEU A 26 10.33 -3.34 8.45
C LEU A 26 8.81 -3.10 8.44
N VAL A 27 8.13 -3.72 7.47
CA VAL A 27 6.69 -3.55 7.28
C VAL A 27 5.92 -4.51 8.18
N HIS A 28 5.18 -3.95 9.15
CA HIS A 28 4.24 -4.67 10.01
C HIS A 28 2.80 -4.46 9.52
N TRP A 29 2.28 -5.40 8.73
CA TRP A 29 0.99 -5.24 8.04
C TRP A 29 -0.22 -5.04 8.96
N ALA A 30 -0.24 -5.69 10.12
CA ALA A 30 -1.31 -5.50 11.10
C ALA A 30 -1.30 -4.07 11.66
N ASP A 31 -0.12 -3.52 11.95
CA ASP A 31 0.01 -2.16 12.47
C ASP A 31 -0.33 -1.11 11.41
N ILE A 32 0.07 -1.33 10.15
CA ILE A 32 -0.34 -0.48 9.03
C ILE A 32 -1.86 -0.52 8.85
N ALA A 33 -2.48 -1.68 8.92
CA ALA A 33 -3.92 -1.81 8.82
C ALA A 33 -4.63 -0.96 9.88
N LEU A 34 -4.25 -1.10 11.15
CA LEU A 34 -4.83 -0.34 12.25
C LEU A 34 -4.56 1.16 12.12
N THR A 35 -3.32 1.55 11.78
CA THR A 35 -2.91 2.95 11.61
C THR A 35 -3.68 3.64 10.49
N CYS A 36 -3.91 2.94 9.39
CA CYS A 36 -4.66 3.47 8.25
C CYS A 36 -6.17 3.32 8.44
N GLY A 37 -6.67 2.81 9.55
CA GLY A 37 -8.11 2.70 9.85
C GLY A 37 -8.80 1.51 9.17
N TYR A 38 -8.07 0.46 8.81
CA TYR A 38 -8.63 -0.85 8.47
C TYR A 38 -8.96 -1.62 9.75
N TYR A 39 -9.87 -2.59 9.62
CA TYR A 39 -10.29 -3.41 10.75
C TYR A 39 -9.19 -4.40 11.15
N ASP A 40 -8.54 -5.03 10.17
CA ASP A 40 -7.45 -5.96 10.33
C ASP A 40 -6.61 -6.03 9.04
N GLN A 41 -5.56 -6.85 9.05
CA GLN A 41 -4.70 -7.09 7.90
C GLN A 41 -5.45 -7.67 6.70
N ALA A 42 -6.45 -8.54 6.89
CA ALA A 42 -7.19 -9.15 5.79
C ALA A 42 -8.05 -8.12 5.05
N HIS A 43 -8.69 -7.20 5.77
CA HIS A 43 -9.41 -6.07 5.20
C HIS A 43 -8.48 -5.16 4.40
N LEU A 44 -7.27 -4.87 4.92
CA LEU A 44 -6.26 -4.12 4.16
C LEU A 44 -5.87 -4.85 2.87
N ILE A 45 -5.59 -6.16 2.92
CA ILE A 45 -5.19 -6.94 1.74
C ILE A 45 -6.27 -6.92 0.67
N HIS A 46 -7.54 -7.14 1.05
CA HIS A 46 -8.66 -7.11 0.12
C HIS A 46 -8.85 -5.74 -0.54
N ASP A 47 -8.72 -4.66 0.22
CA ASP A 47 -8.85 -3.31 -0.32
C ASP A 47 -7.65 -2.97 -1.23
N PHE A 48 -6.44 -3.36 -0.84
CA PHE A 48 -5.22 -3.16 -1.64
C PHE A 48 -5.31 -3.91 -2.98
N GLN A 49 -5.77 -5.16 -2.97
CA GLN A 49 -6.04 -5.93 -4.19
C GLN A 49 -7.11 -5.27 -5.07
N ALA A 50 -8.14 -4.67 -4.47
CA ALA A 50 -9.16 -3.94 -5.23
C ALA A 50 -8.61 -2.68 -5.93
N PHE A 51 -7.56 -2.05 -5.39
CA PHE A 51 -6.93 -0.87 -5.99
C PHE A 51 -5.79 -1.18 -6.96
N VAL A 52 -4.94 -2.17 -6.65
CA VAL A 52 -3.68 -2.44 -7.37
C VAL A 52 -3.70 -3.79 -8.11
N GLY A 53 -4.63 -4.68 -7.78
CA GLY A 53 -4.72 -6.03 -8.35
C GLY A 53 -3.77 -7.05 -7.72
N LEU A 54 -2.95 -6.64 -6.74
CA LEU A 54 -1.94 -7.47 -6.09
C LEU A 54 -2.09 -7.42 -4.57
N ALA A 55 -1.62 -8.45 -3.86
CA ALA A 55 -1.42 -8.33 -2.43
C ALA A 55 -0.27 -7.34 -2.13
N PRO A 56 -0.32 -6.61 -1.01
CA PRO A 56 0.64 -5.55 -0.74
C PRO A 56 2.08 -6.08 -0.54
N GLY A 57 2.25 -7.33 -0.07
CA GLY A 57 3.56 -8.00 -0.02
C GLY A 57 4.14 -8.27 -1.42
N GLU A 58 3.31 -8.72 -2.37
CA GLU A 58 3.72 -8.95 -3.76
C GLU A 58 4.10 -7.64 -4.44
N TYR A 59 3.33 -6.58 -4.19
CA TYR A 59 3.64 -5.24 -4.65
C TYR A 59 5.01 -4.76 -4.17
N LEU A 60 5.35 -4.95 -2.89
CA LEU A 60 6.67 -4.58 -2.35
C LEU A 60 7.80 -5.42 -2.96
N SER A 61 7.60 -6.73 -3.12
CA SER A 61 8.59 -7.60 -3.77
C SER A 61 8.90 -7.12 -5.19
N GLN A 62 7.88 -6.75 -5.97
CA GLN A 62 8.08 -6.18 -7.30
C GLN A 62 8.75 -4.82 -7.26
N ARG A 63 8.35 -3.93 -6.33
CA ARG A 63 8.95 -2.59 -6.18
C ARG A 63 10.44 -2.69 -5.87
N SER A 64 10.83 -3.61 -4.98
CA SER A 64 12.23 -3.92 -4.70
C SER A 64 12.98 -4.36 -5.95
N ILE A 65 12.43 -5.29 -6.73
CA ILE A 65 13.07 -5.77 -7.97
C ILE A 65 13.34 -4.63 -8.97
N TYR A 66 12.43 -3.65 -9.09
CA TYR A 66 12.61 -2.52 -10.02
C TYR A 66 13.44 -1.35 -9.45
N SER A 67 13.49 -1.16 -8.13
CA SER A 67 14.29 -0.09 -7.50
C SER A 67 15.78 -0.39 -7.39
N HIS A 68 16.20 -1.66 -7.46
CA HIS A 68 17.61 -2.07 -7.28
C HIS A 68 18.47 -2.05 -8.56
N HIS A 69 17.96 -1.62 -9.72
CA HIS A 69 18.69 -1.68 -11.00
C HIS A 69 18.84 -0.34 -11.75
N ILE A 70 19.27 0.72 -11.06
CA ILE A 70 19.97 1.80 -11.78
C ILE A 70 21.47 1.50 -11.69
N PRO A 71 22.10 0.88 -12.72
CA PRO A 71 23.54 1.00 -12.84
C PRO A 71 23.83 2.48 -13.07
N PHE A 72 24.44 3.13 -12.07
CA PHE A 72 25.19 4.34 -12.33
C PHE A 72 26.34 3.93 -13.24
N SER A 73 26.19 4.17 -14.54
CA SER A 73 27.32 4.21 -15.45
C SER A 73 28.01 5.55 -15.26
N ASP A 74 29.27 5.52 -14.82
CA ASP A 74 30.24 6.61 -15.03
C ASP A 74 30.40 6.94 -16.53
#